data_AF-A0A7S0XLD2-F1
#
_entry.id   AF-A0A7S0XLD2-F1
#
_cell.length_a   1.000
_cell.length_b   1.000
_cell.length_c   1.000
_cell.angle_alpha   90.00
_cell.angle_beta   90.00
_cell.angle_gamma   90.00
#
_symmetry.space_group_name_H-M   'P 1'
#
loop_
_entity.id
_entity.type
_entity.pdbx_description
1 polymer ?
#
loop_
_entity_poly.entity_id
_entity_poly.type
_entity_poly.pdbx_seq_one_letter_code
_entity_poly.pdbx_strand_id
1 'polypeptide(L)'
;STTTTTTTAPPMPMLSKRAKSADLSKVRRDVQLSEQMYQNRRTVLHRLSRGKSKKDVLAKLDISISKVEEKLKAYVERLAQLKEANTQNTRSMQGELAQWERINNFSLSSVCRSYYSNLALLLSIRIAISTQYCQCFRDKHRTLRKTRERIRKNARKFSLDDLVLTVEAAMMTASNIRLPSDIKEQREQEATLHAVVEELRLKYAEKKYEHVVAPMSKHERTKHILTMLVQIVDTSNKTTATRNVSDGLPYFHPLDNGYQMPFEQLLFDPRFAQKEKIETFVQQYQGENDHINNATTTTTTTTSTMEQLMQLQMDAKAVDRDQLSLTRISTFIYRLTNSFLDDCNLNKSSPFYQPLFWDCTNLMIARCIFPKFEAVLRYIVDKDEASKKLDTQYAQQLQWMQALDQRAIGIEYEFQFDAAVAAASAAMVMEQDDKNGGEIALQRKHSSLIFHGDEIENEQRIAYHKPIERLKKLTQIAVPQDSIVLVIDSIHDIQKC
;
A
#
# COMPACT_ATOMS: atom_id res chain seq x y z
N SER A 1 -66.64 20.92 -1.42
CA SER A 1 -66.74 20.52 -2.83
C SER A 1 -66.14 19.15 -3.02
N THR A 2 -67.04 18.24 -3.35
CA THR A 2 -67.02 16.83 -3.78
C THR A 2 -65.74 16.22 -4.37
N THR A 3 -65.36 15.11 -3.74
CA THR A 3 -64.81 13.81 -4.18
C THR A 3 -64.72 13.47 -5.67
N THR A 4 -63.58 12.90 -6.08
CA THR A 4 -63.54 11.69 -6.94
C THR A 4 -62.26 10.88 -6.69
N THR A 5 -62.45 9.66 -6.19
CA THR A 5 -61.47 8.59 -5.98
C THR A 5 -61.30 7.78 -7.27
N THR A 6 -60.06 7.60 -7.74
CA THR A 6 -59.74 6.67 -8.82
C THR A 6 -58.77 5.60 -8.31
N THR A 7 -59.34 4.43 -8.03
CA THR A 7 -58.67 3.20 -7.64
C THR A 7 -57.85 2.66 -8.82
N THR A 8 -56.52 2.61 -8.69
CA THR A 8 -55.63 1.95 -9.67
C THR A 8 -55.11 0.64 -9.09
N ALA A 9 -55.35 -0.44 -9.83
CA ALA A 9 -55.00 -1.81 -9.49
C ALA A 9 -53.48 -2.04 -9.44
N PRO A 10 -52.99 -3.04 -8.67
CA PRO A 10 -51.57 -3.35 -8.61
C PRO A 10 -51.06 -3.91 -9.94
N PRO A 11 -49.82 -3.59 -10.34
CA PRO A 11 -49.26 -4.08 -11.60
C PRO A 11 -49.00 -5.58 -11.54
N MET A 12 -49.51 -6.28 -12.56
CA MET A 12 -49.23 -7.69 -12.83
C MET A 12 -47.71 -7.92 -13.03
N PRO A 13 -47.16 -9.04 -12.56
CA PRO A 13 -45.74 -9.34 -12.73
C PRO A 13 -45.45 -9.56 -14.22
N MET A 14 -44.71 -8.63 -14.82
CA MET A 14 -44.11 -8.78 -16.15
C MET A 14 -43.11 -9.95 -16.13
N LEU A 15 -43.60 -11.16 -16.36
CA LEU A 15 -42.78 -12.33 -16.64
C LEU A 15 -42.06 -12.14 -17.99
N SER A 16 -40.91 -11.48 -17.90
CA SER A 16 -39.64 -11.82 -18.54
C SER A 16 -39.68 -12.28 -20.01
N LYS A 17 -39.88 -11.33 -20.94
CA LYS A 17 -39.44 -11.49 -22.34
C LYS A 17 -37.92 -11.68 -22.48
N ARG A 18 -37.14 -11.27 -21.46
CA ARG A 18 -35.66 -11.43 -21.41
C ARG A 18 -35.21 -12.89 -21.22
N ALA A 19 -35.96 -13.71 -20.46
CA ALA A 19 -35.61 -15.12 -20.27
C ALA A 19 -35.78 -15.94 -21.57
N LYS A 20 -36.85 -15.68 -22.34
CA LYS A 20 -37.10 -16.40 -23.60
C LYS A 20 -36.09 -16.05 -24.71
N SER A 21 -35.55 -14.83 -24.75
CA SER A 21 -34.54 -14.45 -25.76
C SER A 21 -33.14 -15.00 -25.45
N ALA A 22 -32.78 -15.11 -24.16
CA ALA A 22 -31.52 -15.71 -23.74
C ALA A 22 -31.46 -17.21 -24.11
N ASP A 23 -32.59 -17.92 -23.94
CA ASP A 23 -32.70 -19.35 -24.20
C ASP A 23 -32.61 -19.69 -25.71
N LEU A 24 -33.28 -18.90 -26.56
CA LEU A 24 -33.18 -19.01 -28.02
C LEU A 24 -31.76 -18.74 -28.53
N SER A 25 -31.02 -17.82 -27.89
CA SER A 25 -29.63 -17.53 -28.25
C SER A 25 -28.68 -18.68 -27.92
N LYS A 26 -28.96 -19.42 -26.83
CA LYS A 26 -28.20 -20.61 -26.42
C LYS A 26 -28.45 -21.78 -27.37
N VAL A 27 -29.72 -22.07 -27.67
CA VAL A 27 -30.11 -23.11 -28.63
C VAL A 27 -29.50 -22.85 -30.01
N ARG A 28 -29.51 -21.61 -30.49
CA ARG A 28 -28.90 -21.26 -31.80
C ARG A 28 -27.38 -21.49 -31.82
N ARG A 29 -26.67 -21.19 -30.73
CA ARG A 29 -25.22 -21.47 -30.61
C ARG A 29 -24.95 -22.97 -30.58
N ASP A 30 -25.76 -23.75 -29.86
CA ASP A 30 -25.57 -25.20 -29.75
C ASP A 30 -25.82 -25.90 -31.10
N VAL A 31 -26.80 -25.44 -31.88
CA VAL A 31 -27.04 -25.92 -33.25
C VAL A 31 -25.87 -25.57 -34.17
N GLN A 32 -25.36 -24.33 -34.14
CA GLN A 32 -24.19 -23.92 -34.93
C GLN A 32 -22.93 -24.72 -34.57
N LEU A 33 -22.74 -25.00 -33.28
CA LEU A 33 -21.62 -25.78 -32.78
C LEU A 33 -21.67 -27.23 -33.28
N SER A 34 -22.87 -27.83 -33.25
CA SER A 34 -23.13 -29.17 -33.76
C SER A 34 -22.88 -29.25 -35.27
N GLU A 35 -23.35 -28.26 -36.03
CA GLU A 35 -23.15 -28.19 -37.48
C GLU A 35 -21.67 -28.04 -37.84
N GLN A 36 -20.93 -27.20 -37.11
CA GLN A 36 -19.48 -27.05 -37.28
C GLN A 36 -18.73 -28.34 -36.95
N MET A 37 -19.13 -29.07 -35.89
CA MET A 37 -18.56 -30.38 -35.57
C MET A 37 -18.82 -31.40 -36.68
N TYR A 38 -20.02 -31.41 -37.25
CA TYR A 38 -20.38 -32.30 -38.34
C TYR A 38 -19.58 -32.01 -39.62
N GLN A 39 -19.42 -30.73 -39.98
CA GLN A 39 -18.59 -30.30 -41.11
C GLN A 39 -17.11 -30.65 -40.91
N ASN A 40 -16.57 -30.46 -39.69
CA ASN A 40 -15.20 -30.85 -39.35
C ASN A 40 -15.01 -32.36 -39.46
N ARG A 41 -15.95 -33.14 -38.93
CA ARG A 41 -15.94 -34.61 -39.03
C ARG A 41 -15.92 -35.06 -40.48
N ARG A 42 -16.80 -34.52 -41.33
CA ARG A 42 -16.87 -34.82 -42.76
C ARG A 42 -15.55 -34.48 -43.48
N THR A 43 -14.93 -33.37 -43.13
CA THR A 43 -13.65 -32.93 -43.71
C THR A 43 -12.49 -33.83 -43.30
N VAL A 44 -12.42 -34.21 -42.03
CA VAL A 44 -11.40 -35.14 -41.49
C VAL A 44 -11.58 -36.52 -42.12
N LEU A 45 -12.79 -37.06 -42.12
CA LEU A 45 -13.10 -38.36 -42.71
C LEU A 45 -12.78 -38.39 -44.20
N HIS A 46 -13.20 -37.38 -44.96
CA HIS A 46 -12.89 -37.28 -46.40
C HIS A 46 -11.38 -37.12 -46.66
N ARG A 47 -10.65 -36.42 -45.78
CA ARG A 47 -9.18 -36.36 -45.87
C ARG A 47 -8.55 -37.70 -45.57
N LEU A 48 -9.02 -38.45 -44.58
CA LEU A 48 -8.46 -39.75 -44.19
C LEU A 48 -8.79 -40.85 -45.21
N SER A 49 -10.03 -40.91 -45.71
CA SER A 49 -10.53 -41.91 -46.67
C SER A 49 -9.85 -41.84 -48.05
N ARG A 50 -9.24 -40.71 -48.41
CA ARG A 50 -8.37 -40.58 -49.58
C ARG A 50 -7.02 -41.30 -49.44
N GLY A 51 -6.67 -41.79 -48.25
CA GLY A 51 -5.46 -42.59 -48.04
C GLY A 51 -5.64 -43.99 -48.62
N LYS A 52 -4.81 -44.37 -49.60
CA LYS A 52 -4.90 -45.68 -50.26
C LYS A 52 -4.19 -46.79 -49.46
N SER A 53 -3.39 -46.42 -48.47
CA SER A 53 -2.62 -47.34 -47.66
C SER A 53 -2.67 -46.98 -46.16
N LYS A 54 -2.40 -47.97 -45.30
CA LYS A 54 -2.25 -47.77 -43.85
C LYS A 54 -1.15 -46.74 -43.52
N LYS A 55 -0.10 -46.69 -44.35
CA LYS A 55 1.01 -45.73 -44.22
C LYS A 55 0.52 -44.29 -44.44
N ASP A 56 -0.36 -44.06 -45.41
CA ASP A 56 -0.88 -42.71 -45.70
C ASP A 56 -1.78 -42.18 -44.58
N VAL A 57 -2.60 -43.05 -44.00
CA VAL A 57 -3.48 -42.69 -42.88
C VAL A 57 -2.66 -42.37 -41.63
N LEU A 58 -1.61 -43.15 -41.34
CA LEU A 58 -0.66 -42.86 -40.26
C LEU A 58 0.13 -41.58 -40.50
N ALA A 59 0.56 -41.30 -41.73
CA ALA A 59 1.25 -40.05 -42.06
C ALA A 59 0.37 -38.80 -41.77
N LYS A 60 -0.94 -38.89 -42.00
CA LYS A 60 -1.89 -37.81 -41.66
C LYS A 60 -2.06 -37.61 -40.15
N LEU A 61 -2.08 -38.71 -39.39
CA LEU A 61 -2.05 -38.65 -37.93
C LEU A 61 -0.75 -37.99 -37.44
N ASP A 62 0.39 -38.36 -38.03
CA ASP A 62 1.70 -37.82 -37.69
C ASP A 62 1.80 -36.31 -37.97
N ILE A 63 1.32 -35.85 -39.12
CA ILE A 63 1.22 -34.42 -39.44
C ILE A 63 0.37 -33.68 -38.39
N SER A 64 -0.72 -34.30 -37.94
CA SER A 64 -1.61 -33.70 -36.94
C SER A 64 -0.93 -33.64 -35.55
N ILE A 65 -0.17 -34.68 -35.18
CA ILE A 65 0.66 -34.69 -33.97
C ILE A 65 1.69 -33.56 -34.04
N SER A 66 2.45 -33.47 -35.13
CA SER A 66 3.49 -32.43 -35.31
C SER A 66 2.91 -31.01 -35.22
N LYS A 67 1.76 -30.74 -35.83
CA LYS A 67 1.11 -29.42 -35.72
C LYS A 67 0.69 -29.05 -34.29
N VAL A 68 0.22 -30.03 -33.52
CA VAL A 68 -0.16 -29.83 -32.12
C VAL A 68 1.11 -29.63 -31.27
N GLU A 69 2.16 -30.38 -31.55
CA GLU A 69 3.47 -30.30 -30.89
C GLU A 69 4.16 -28.95 -31.13
N GLU A 70 4.16 -28.44 -32.37
CA GLU A 70 4.67 -27.10 -32.72
C GLU A 70 3.92 -25.99 -31.97
N LYS A 71 2.59 -26.05 -31.94
CA LYS A 71 1.79 -25.09 -31.17
C LYS A 71 2.07 -25.19 -29.68
N LEU A 72 2.17 -26.40 -29.13
CA LEU A 72 2.52 -26.60 -27.74
C LEU A 72 3.90 -25.99 -27.41
N LYS A 73 4.89 -26.22 -28.26
CA LYS A 73 6.24 -25.65 -28.13
C LYS A 73 6.18 -24.13 -28.08
N ALA A 74 5.47 -23.49 -29.02
CA ALA A 74 5.30 -22.04 -29.05
C ALA A 74 4.64 -21.48 -27.77
N TYR A 75 3.62 -22.15 -27.22
CA TYR A 75 2.99 -21.73 -25.96
C TYR A 75 3.91 -21.93 -24.74
N VAL A 76 4.71 -23.00 -24.72
CA VAL A 76 5.69 -23.25 -23.65
C VAL A 76 6.79 -22.19 -23.68
N GLU A 77 7.31 -21.84 -24.85
CA GLU A 77 8.29 -20.76 -25.03
C GLU A 77 7.72 -19.42 -24.56
N ARG A 78 6.50 -19.07 -24.99
CA ARG A 78 5.81 -17.85 -24.53
C ARG A 78 5.61 -17.84 -23.01
N LEU A 79 5.25 -18.98 -22.41
CA LEU A 79 5.08 -19.08 -20.96
C LEU A 79 6.40 -18.85 -20.23
N ALA A 80 7.51 -19.38 -20.74
CA ALA A 80 8.84 -19.13 -20.18
C ALA A 80 9.20 -17.64 -20.24
N GLN A 81 9.03 -17.00 -21.40
CA GLN A 81 9.27 -15.57 -21.59
C GLN A 81 8.43 -14.71 -20.63
N LEU A 82 7.15 -15.04 -20.42
CA LEU A 82 6.29 -14.31 -19.50
C LEU A 82 6.72 -14.46 -18.04
N LYS A 83 7.16 -15.66 -17.62
CA LYS A 83 7.67 -15.89 -16.26
C LYS A 83 8.99 -15.14 -16.02
N GLU A 84 9.87 -15.12 -17.00
CA GLU A 84 11.10 -14.34 -16.98
C GLU A 84 10.80 -12.85 -16.89
N ALA A 85 9.89 -12.33 -17.73
CA ALA A 85 9.44 -10.95 -17.68
C ALA A 85 8.85 -10.56 -16.31
N ASN A 86 8.09 -11.45 -15.67
CA ASN A 86 7.54 -11.19 -14.33
C ASN A 86 8.63 -11.14 -13.24
N THR A 87 9.64 -11.99 -13.37
CA THR A 87 10.81 -11.99 -12.48
C THR A 87 11.61 -10.70 -12.66
N GLN A 88 11.85 -10.30 -13.92
CA GLN A 88 12.54 -9.07 -14.24
C GLN A 88 11.76 -7.84 -13.75
N ASN A 89 10.44 -7.81 -13.92
CA ASN A 89 9.56 -6.77 -13.40
C ASN A 89 9.72 -6.58 -11.88
N THR A 90 9.77 -7.68 -11.13
CA THR A 90 9.95 -7.65 -9.67
C THR A 90 11.32 -7.10 -9.29
N ARG A 91 12.39 -7.50 -9.99
CA ARG A 91 13.75 -6.98 -9.77
C ARG A 91 13.84 -5.49 -10.10
N SER A 92 13.28 -5.07 -11.24
CA SER A 92 13.24 -3.66 -11.64
C SER A 92 12.46 -2.81 -10.63
N MET A 93 11.32 -3.32 -10.14
CA MET A 93 10.54 -2.65 -9.09
C MET A 93 11.37 -2.45 -7.82
N GLN A 94 12.04 -3.49 -7.33
CA GLN A 94 12.86 -3.40 -6.12
C GLN A 94 14.03 -2.42 -6.30
N GLY A 95 14.71 -2.46 -7.44
CA GLY A 95 15.82 -1.56 -7.74
C GLY A 95 15.39 -0.09 -7.82
N GLU A 96 14.31 0.21 -8.56
CA GLU A 96 13.81 1.58 -8.68
C GLU A 96 13.18 2.07 -7.38
N LEU A 97 12.44 1.25 -6.64
CA LEU A 97 11.89 1.65 -5.33
C LEU A 97 12.98 1.96 -4.32
N ALA A 98 14.01 1.11 -4.21
CA ALA A 98 15.14 1.38 -3.32
C ALA A 98 15.85 2.70 -3.69
N GLN A 99 15.97 2.99 -4.99
CA GLN A 99 16.50 4.27 -5.47
C GLN A 99 15.62 5.44 -5.04
N TRP A 100 14.30 5.35 -5.21
CA TRP A 100 13.36 6.43 -4.89
C TRP A 100 13.17 6.64 -3.38
N GLU A 101 13.19 5.56 -2.60
CA GLU A 101 13.16 5.59 -1.14
C GLU A 101 14.44 6.20 -0.58
N ARG A 102 15.61 5.85 -1.13
CA ARG A 102 16.90 6.47 -0.74
C ARG A 102 16.88 7.99 -0.88
N ILE A 103 16.22 8.51 -1.91
CA ILE A 103 16.11 9.96 -2.12
C ILE A 103 14.85 10.58 -1.49
N ASN A 104 14.11 9.82 -0.67
CA ASN A 104 12.87 10.24 0.00
C ASN A 104 11.78 10.77 -0.96
N ASN A 105 11.74 10.31 -2.21
CA ASN A 105 10.70 10.71 -3.16
C ASN A 105 9.48 9.79 -3.05
N PHE A 106 8.63 10.06 -2.07
CA PHE A 106 7.42 9.28 -1.79
C PHE A 106 6.39 9.31 -2.93
N SER A 107 6.28 10.46 -3.62
CA SER A 107 5.35 10.65 -4.74
C SER A 107 5.69 9.74 -5.93
N LEU A 108 6.98 9.64 -6.26
CA LEU A 108 7.48 8.76 -7.31
C LEU A 108 7.50 7.30 -6.86
N SER A 109 7.84 7.03 -5.61
CA SER A 109 7.78 5.68 -5.02
C SER A 109 6.36 5.10 -5.09
N SER A 110 5.33 5.89 -4.76
CA SER A 110 3.93 5.48 -4.84
C SER A 110 3.47 5.16 -6.27
N VAL A 111 3.82 6.02 -7.24
CA VAL A 111 3.50 5.78 -8.65
C VAL A 111 4.28 4.59 -9.22
N CYS A 112 5.55 4.43 -8.82
CA CYS A 112 6.40 3.28 -9.16
C CYS A 112 5.76 1.97 -8.66
N ARG A 113 5.39 1.88 -7.37
CA ARG A 113 4.68 0.71 -6.79
C ARG A 113 3.42 0.41 -7.58
N SER A 114 2.62 1.43 -7.88
CA SER A 114 1.36 1.27 -8.62
C SER A 114 1.60 0.71 -10.02
N TYR A 115 2.56 1.26 -10.77
CA TYR A 115 2.91 0.80 -12.11
C TYR A 115 3.40 -0.66 -12.11
N TYR A 116 4.44 -0.97 -11.34
CA TYR A 116 5.04 -2.31 -11.33
C TYR A 116 4.11 -3.39 -10.78
N SER A 117 3.26 -3.06 -9.80
CA SER A 117 2.27 -4.00 -9.25
C SER A 117 1.19 -4.34 -10.26
N ASN A 118 0.68 -3.34 -11.00
CA ASN A 118 -0.29 -3.57 -12.07
C ASN A 118 0.32 -4.33 -13.26
N LEU A 119 1.58 -4.05 -13.60
CA LEU A 119 2.31 -4.80 -14.61
C LEU A 119 2.53 -6.27 -14.20
N ALA A 120 2.85 -6.53 -12.92
CA ALA A 120 2.94 -7.89 -12.38
C ALA A 120 1.60 -8.63 -12.47
N LEU A 121 0.49 -7.95 -12.16
CA LEU A 121 -0.85 -8.50 -12.30
C LEU A 121 -1.19 -8.84 -13.76
N LEU A 122 -0.85 -7.96 -14.70
CA LEU A 122 -1.03 -8.19 -16.14
C LEU A 122 -0.23 -9.41 -16.61
N LEU A 123 1.03 -9.53 -16.19
CA LEU A 123 1.87 -10.68 -16.49
C LEU A 123 1.30 -11.96 -15.88
N SER A 124 0.75 -11.91 -14.66
CA SER A 124 0.09 -13.04 -14.01
C SER A 124 -1.11 -13.55 -14.81
N ILE A 125 -1.99 -12.65 -15.28
CA ILE A 125 -3.13 -13.02 -16.15
C ILE A 125 -2.64 -13.66 -17.45
N ARG A 126 -1.61 -13.08 -18.10
CA ARG A 126 -1.02 -13.64 -19.33
C ARG A 126 -0.37 -15.01 -19.11
N ILE A 127 0.25 -15.24 -17.95
CA ILE A 127 0.80 -16.53 -17.53
C ILE A 127 -0.32 -17.54 -17.33
N ALA A 128 -1.42 -17.16 -16.67
CA ALA A 128 -2.58 -18.02 -16.44
C ALA A 128 -3.19 -18.48 -17.78
N ILE A 129 -3.47 -17.53 -18.68
CA ILE A 129 -3.98 -17.81 -20.03
C ILE A 129 -3.01 -18.77 -20.74
N SER A 130 -1.72 -18.43 -20.83
CA SER A 130 -0.72 -19.27 -21.50
C SER A 130 -0.61 -20.68 -20.91
N THR A 131 -0.77 -20.82 -19.60
CA THR A 131 -0.78 -22.11 -18.89
C THR A 131 -1.97 -22.97 -19.31
N GLN A 132 -3.17 -22.37 -19.40
CA GLN A 132 -4.37 -23.07 -19.87
C GLN A 132 -4.24 -23.51 -21.34
N TYR A 133 -3.64 -22.67 -22.20
CA TYR A 133 -3.31 -23.07 -23.57
C TYR A 133 -2.33 -24.24 -23.61
N CYS A 134 -1.25 -24.19 -22.82
CA CYS A 134 -0.30 -25.31 -22.72
C CYS A 134 -1.00 -26.61 -22.31
N GLN A 135 -1.88 -26.56 -21.30
CA GLN A 135 -2.59 -27.74 -20.82
C GLN A 135 -3.52 -28.32 -21.89
N CYS A 136 -4.32 -27.48 -22.54
CA CYS A 136 -5.20 -27.88 -23.64
C CYS A 136 -4.42 -28.56 -24.79
N PHE A 137 -3.30 -27.99 -25.23
CA PHE A 137 -2.49 -28.57 -26.28
C PHE A 137 -1.72 -29.84 -25.84
N ARG A 138 -1.32 -29.95 -24.56
CA ARG A 138 -0.76 -31.20 -24.00
C ARG A 138 -1.77 -32.33 -24.04
N ASP A 139 -3.02 -32.08 -23.67
CA ASP A 139 -4.07 -33.10 -23.64
C ASP A 139 -4.45 -33.55 -25.06
N LYS A 140 -4.46 -32.62 -26.02
CA LYS A 140 -4.58 -32.94 -27.47
C LYS A 140 -3.45 -33.82 -27.94
N HIS A 141 -2.21 -33.44 -27.66
CA HIS A 141 -1.02 -34.19 -28.04
C HIS A 141 -1.03 -35.60 -27.44
N ARG A 142 -1.33 -35.72 -26.15
CA ARG A 142 -1.44 -37.00 -25.42
C ARG A 142 -2.48 -37.93 -26.06
N THR A 143 -3.64 -37.40 -26.41
CA THR A 143 -4.73 -38.17 -27.06
C THR A 143 -4.30 -38.74 -28.41
N LEU A 144 -3.66 -37.91 -29.25
CA LEU A 144 -3.19 -38.32 -30.56
C LEU A 144 -2.02 -39.32 -30.47
N ARG A 145 -1.04 -39.08 -29.59
CA ARG A 145 0.09 -40.00 -29.36
C ARG A 145 -0.36 -41.36 -28.83
N LYS A 146 -1.26 -41.39 -27.83
CA LYS A 146 -1.81 -42.64 -27.29
C LYS A 146 -2.47 -43.48 -28.38
N THR A 147 -3.17 -42.83 -29.30
CA THR A 147 -3.79 -43.50 -30.46
C THR A 147 -2.73 -44.05 -31.41
N ARG A 148 -1.72 -43.25 -31.75
CA ARG A 148 -0.58 -43.67 -32.59
C ARG A 148 0.13 -44.89 -32.00
N GLU A 149 0.44 -44.87 -30.71
CA GLU A 149 1.08 -45.97 -30.01
C GLU A 149 0.21 -47.23 -29.96
N ARG A 150 -1.10 -47.07 -29.73
CA ARG A 150 -2.06 -48.19 -29.75
C ARG A 150 -2.11 -48.86 -31.11
N ILE A 151 -2.15 -48.07 -32.18
CA ILE A 151 -2.13 -48.60 -33.56
C ILE A 151 -0.80 -49.32 -33.83
N ARG A 152 0.33 -48.72 -33.45
CA ARG A 152 1.66 -49.31 -33.65
C ARG A 152 1.80 -50.66 -32.94
N LYS A 153 1.33 -50.77 -31.70
CA LYS A 153 1.37 -52.02 -30.91
C LYS A 153 0.51 -53.14 -31.51
N ASN A 154 -0.60 -52.79 -32.16
CA ASN A 154 -1.57 -53.76 -32.71
C ASN A 154 -1.70 -53.69 -34.24
N ALA A 155 -0.64 -53.28 -34.96
CA ALA A 155 -0.71 -52.90 -36.38
C ALA A 155 -1.26 -54.00 -37.30
N ARG A 156 -1.06 -55.28 -36.95
CA ARG A 156 -1.58 -56.44 -37.69
C ARG A 156 -3.09 -56.63 -37.53
N LYS A 157 -3.69 -56.14 -36.45
CA LYS A 157 -5.12 -56.33 -36.10
C LYS A 157 -6.06 -55.30 -36.72
N PHE A 158 -5.54 -54.15 -37.16
CA PHE A 158 -6.36 -53.10 -37.78
C PHE A 158 -6.51 -53.36 -39.28
N SER A 159 -7.73 -53.44 -39.79
CA SER A 159 -7.98 -53.25 -41.23
C SER A 159 -7.70 -51.78 -41.63
N LEU A 160 -7.72 -51.47 -42.93
CA LEU A 160 -7.58 -50.07 -43.37
C LEU A 160 -8.76 -49.22 -42.87
N ASP A 161 -9.97 -49.76 -42.91
CA ASP A 161 -11.18 -49.04 -42.46
C ASP A 161 -11.19 -48.84 -40.94
N ASP A 162 -10.78 -49.86 -40.16
CA ASP A 162 -10.64 -49.72 -38.70
C ASP A 162 -9.62 -48.66 -38.32
N LEU A 163 -8.55 -48.55 -39.11
CA LEU A 163 -7.51 -47.54 -38.93
C LEU A 163 -8.04 -46.14 -39.22
N VAL A 164 -8.77 -45.96 -40.34
CA VAL A 164 -9.40 -44.69 -40.70
C VAL A 164 -10.36 -44.23 -39.61
N LEU A 165 -11.27 -45.10 -39.15
CA LEU A 165 -12.23 -44.80 -38.09
C LEU A 165 -11.54 -44.49 -36.76
N THR A 166 -10.49 -45.23 -36.42
CA THR A 166 -9.71 -44.99 -35.19
C THR A 166 -8.99 -43.63 -35.22
N VAL A 167 -8.35 -43.29 -36.34
CA VAL A 167 -7.65 -42.02 -36.50
C VAL A 167 -8.64 -40.85 -36.54
N GLU A 168 -9.78 -41.01 -37.22
CA GLU A 168 -10.87 -40.03 -37.21
C GLU A 168 -11.36 -39.77 -35.79
N ALA A 169 -11.70 -40.83 -35.04
CA ALA A 169 -12.17 -40.72 -33.67
C ALA A 169 -11.16 -39.99 -32.76
N ALA A 170 -9.86 -40.28 -32.91
CA ALA A 170 -8.82 -39.60 -32.14
C ALA A 170 -8.66 -38.12 -32.53
N MET A 171 -8.70 -37.79 -33.83
CA MET A 171 -8.65 -36.41 -34.30
C MET A 171 -9.87 -35.62 -33.85
N MET A 172 -11.06 -36.22 -33.86
CA MET A 172 -12.29 -35.62 -33.35
C MET A 172 -12.21 -35.41 -31.84
N THR A 173 -11.77 -36.41 -31.09
CA THR A 173 -11.58 -36.30 -29.63
C THR A 173 -10.60 -35.18 -29.29
N ALA A 174 -9.46 -35.11 -29.96
CA ALA A 174 -8.49 -34.02 -29.78
C ALA A 174 -9.07 -32.66 -30.20
N SER A 175 -9.87 -32.59 -31.26
CA SER A 175 -10.54 -31.34 -31.65
C SER A 175 -11.58 -30.86 -30.63
N ASN A 176 -12.20 -31.80 -29.90
CA ASN A 176 -13.22 -31.53 -28.90
C ASN A 176 -12.64 -31.12 -27.54
N ILE A 177 -11.33 -31.28 -27.32
CA ILE A 177 -10.65 -30.70 -26.15
C ILE A 177 -10.67 -29.18 -26.34
N ARG A 178 -11.45 -28.50 -25.49
CA ARG A 178 -11.64 -27.05 -25.55
C ARG A 178 -10.83 -26.35 -24.48
N LEU A 179 -10.59 -25.07 -24.74
CA LEU A 179 -10.12 -24.18 -23.70
C LEU A 179 -11.21 -23.97 -22.66
N PRO A 180 -10.84 -23.73 -21.39
CA PRO A 180 -11.77 -23.30 -20.35
C PRO A 180 -12.57 -22.05 -20.76
N SER A 181 -13.82 -21.95 -20.28
CA SER A 181 -14.74 -20.86 -20.66
C SER A 181 -14.33 -19.50 -20.12
N ASP A 182 -13.62 -19.48 -18.99
CA ASP A 182 -13.05 -18.32 -18.30
C ASP A 182 -11.94 -17.63 -19.10
N ILE A 183 -11.36 -18.25 -20.14
CA ILE A 183 -10.34 -17.57 -20.98
C ILE A 183 -10.88 -16.28 -21.60
N LYS A 184 -12.17 -16.24 -21.96
CA LYS A 184 -12.76 -15.02 -22.54
C LYS A 184 -12.77 -13.88 -21.52
N GLU A 185 -13.20 -14.17 -20.30
CA GLU A 185 -13.20 -13.21 -19.21
C GLU A 185 -11.77 -12.76 -18.87
N GLN A 186 -10.83 -13.69 -18.78
CA GLN A 186 -9.41 -13.35 -18.55
C GLN A 186 -8.82 -12.50 -19.67
N ARG A 187 -9.25 -12.68 -20.93
CA ARG A 187 -8.82 -11.85 -22.07
C ARG A 187 -9.39 -10.43 -22.02
N GLU A 188 -10.64 -10.29 -21.58
CA GLU A 188 -11.25 -8.99 -21.35
C GLU A 188 -10.54 -8.26 -20.21
N GLN A 189 -10.28 -8.95 -19.09
CA GLN A 189 -9.48 -8.45 -17.98
C GLN A 189 -8.05 -8.08 -18.41
N GLU A 190 -7.39 -8.90 -19.23
CA GLU A 190 -6.07 -8.62 -19.82
C GLU A 190 -6.10 -7.28 -20.59
N ALA A 191 -7.11 -7.07 -21.42
CA ALA A 191 -7.23 -5.87 -22.25
C ALA A 191 -7.48 -4.60 -21.41
N THR A 192 -8.38 -4.67 -20.42
CA THR A 192 -8.64 -3.56 -19.50
C THR A 192 -7.40 -3.21 -18.70
N LEU A 193 -6.73 -4.21 -18.11
CA LEU A 193 -5.55 -3.98 -17.29
C LEU A 193 -4.37 -3.47 -18.12
N HIS A 194 -4.24 -3.90 -19.37
CA HIS A 194 -3.23 -3.37 -20.29
C HIS A 194 -3.37 -1.86 -20.48
N ALA A 195 -4.60 -1.35 -20.63
CA ALA A 195 -4.84 0.09 -20.76
C ALA A 195 -4.41 0.86 -19.49
N VAL A 196 -4.76 0.33 -18.31
CA VAL A 196 -4.36 0.92 -17.01
C VAL A 196 -2.84 0.92 -16.85
N VAL A 197 -2.16 -0.16 -17.22
CA VAL A 197 -0.69 -0.25 -17.14
C VAL A 197 -0.01 0.77 -18.06
N GLU A 198 -0.52 0.98 -19.28
CA GLU A 198 0.03 2.00 -20.18
C GLU A 198 -0.17 3.43 -19.64
N GLU A 199 -1.32 3.73 -19.04
CA GLU A 199 -1.55 5.02 -18.38
C GLU A 199 -0.57 5.23 -17.22
N LEU A 200 -0.42 4.23 -16.36
CA LEU A 200 0.54 4.28 -15.25
C LEU A 200 1.99 4.39 -15.72
N ARG A 201 2.34 3.74 -16.85
CA ARG A 201 3.67 3.84 -17.45
C ARG A 201 3.97 5.28 -17.87
N LEU A 202 3.02 5.94 -18.53
CA LEU A 202 3.16 7.34 -18.95
C LEU A 202 3.28 8.27 -17.74
N LYS A 203 2.39 8.12 -16.76
CA LYS A 203 2.41 8.90 -15.51
C LYS A 203 3.70 8.71 -14.72
N TYR A 204 4.22 7.49 -14.70
CA TYR A 204 5.49 7.19 -14.05
C TYR A 204 6.67 7.83 -14.80
N ALA A 205 6.69 7.74 -16.13
CA ALA A 205 7.73 8.37 -16.96
C ALA A 205 7.72 9.91 -16.83
N GLU A 206 6.54 10.52 -16.83
CA GLU A 206 6.35 11.97 -16.61
C GLU A 206 6.90 12.40 -15.26
N LYS A 207 6.47 11.75 -14.16
CA LYS A 207 7.00 12.08 -12.83
C LYS A 207 8.50 11.83 -12.69
N LYS A 208 9.01 10.78 -13.33
CA LYS A 208 10.46 10.49 -13.36
C LYS A 208 11.19 11.63 -14.07
N TYR A 209 10.65 12.17 -15.16
CA TYR A 209 11.21 13.31 -15.87
C TYR A 209 11.14 14.61 -15.06
N GLU A 210 9.98 14.94 -14.48
CA GLU A 210 9.80 16.12 -13.60
C GLU A 210 10.82 16.15 -12.46
N HIS A 211 11.13 14.98 -11.90
CA HIS A 211 12.04 14.86 -10.78
C HIS A 211 13.53 14.84 -11.17
N VAL A 212 13.88 14.29 -12.33
CA VAL A 212 15.27 14.13 -12.76
C VAL A 212 15.77 15.32 -13.58
N VAL A 213 14.92 16.01 -14.33
CA VAL A 213 15.35 16.95 -15.38
C VAL A 213 14.83 18.37 -15.20
N ALA A 214 13.60 18.56 -14.71
CA ALA A 214 13.05 19.90 -14.58
C ALA A 214 13.48 20.53 -13.24
N PRO A 215 14.34 21.55 -13.19
CA PRO A 215 14.49 22.34 -11.97
C PRO A 215 13.16 23.05 -11.69
N MET A 216 12.56 22.83 -10.51
CA MET A 216 11.44 23.64 -10.06
C MET A 216 11.94 25.08 -9.93
N SER A 217 11.26 26.04 -10.55
CA SER A 217 11.67 27.43 -10.44
C SER A 217 11.53 27.90 -8.99
N LYS A 218 12.36 28.88 -8.57
CA LYS A 218 12.25 29.49 -7.23
C LYS A 218 10.83 30.00 -6.97
N HIS A 219 10.16 30.54 -7.99
CA HIS A 219 8.79 31.04 -7.91
C HIS A 219 7.76 29.94 -7.63
N GLU A 220 7.82 28.82 -8.35
CA GLU A 220 6.92 27.67 -8.12
C GLU A 220 7.14 27.07 -6.72
N ARG A 221 8.40 26.98 -6.28
CA ARG A 221 8.74 26.53 -4.93
C ARG A 221 8.11 27.45 -3.88
N THR A 222 8.35 28.75 -3.97
CA THR A 222 7.74 29.75 -3.07
C THR A 222 6.23 29.60 -3.05
N LYS A 223 5.59 29.45 -4.22
CA LYS A 223 4.14 29.30 -4.34
C LYS A 223 3.64 28.06 -3.61
N HIS A 224 4.26 26.90 -3.80
CA HIS A 224 3.86 25.66 -3.13
C HIS A 224 3.99 25.77 -1.61
N ILE A 225 5.13 26.29 -1.15
CA ILE A 225 5.43 26.44 0.29
C ILE A 225 4.47 27.44 0.92
N LEU A 226 4.28 28.60 0.29
CA LEU A 226 3.36 29.63 0.74
C LEU A 226 1.93 29.10 0.84
N THR A 227 1.45 28.40 -0.19
CA THR A 227 0.10 27.83 -0.21
C THR A 227 -0.10 26.86 0.97
N MET A 228 0.88 26.00 1.21
CA MET A 228 0.84 25.03 2.31
C MET A 228 0.91 25.72 3.68
N LEU A 229 1.82 26.68 3.88
CA LEU A 229 1.95 27.40 5.15
C LEU A 229 0.71 28.22 5.48
N VAL A 230 0.12 28.90 4.49
CA VAL A 230 -1.15 29.63 4.66
C VAL A 230 -2.27 28.67 5.08
N GLN A 231 -2.40 27.50 4.42
CA GLN A 231 -3.40 26.50 4.78
C GLN A 231 -3.20 25.96 6.21
N ILE A 232 -1.95 25.72 6.62
CA ILE A 232 -1.62 25.29 7.97
C ILE A 232 -2.04 26.35 8.99
N VAL A 233 -1.66 27.61 8.77
CA VAL A 233 -2.01 28.72 9.67
C VAL A 233 -3.51 28.93 9.74
N ASP A 234 -4.21 28.94 8.60
CA ASP A 234 -5.66 29.09 8.54
C ASP A 234 -6.39 27.96 9.26
N THR A 235 -5.92 26.72 9.10
CA THR A 235 -6.50 25.56 9.79
C THR A 235 -6.23 25.64 11.28
N SER A 236 -5.00 25.98 11.68
CA SER A 236 -4.66 26.15 13.09
C SER A 236 -5.52 27.21 13.76
N ASN A 237 -5.71 28.36 13.13
CA ASN A 237 -6.54 29.46 13.66
C ASN A 237 -8.02 29.07 13.82
N LYS A 238 -8.55 28.26 12.90
CA LYS A 238 -9.92 27.73 13.01
C LYS A 238 -10.06 26.75 14.18
N THR A 239 -9.05 25.92 14.43
CA THR A 239 -9.07 24.94 15.52
C THR A 239 -8.91 25.62 16.89
N THR A 240 -8.04 26.62 17.03
CA THR A 240 -7.90 27.41 18.28
C THR A 240 -9.12 28.28 18.56
N ALA A 241 -9.90 28.70 17.57
CA ALA A 241 -11.14 29.43 17.81
C ALA A 241 -12.26 28.57 18.43
N THR A 242 -12.19 27.24 18.30
CA THR A 242 -13.24 26.32 18.81
C THR A 242 -12.89 25.65 20.14
N ARG A 243 -11.60 25.60 20.49
CA ARG A 243 -11.12 25.16 21.81
C ARG A 243 -10.69 26.40 22.56
N ASN A 244 -11.33 26.75 23.67
CA ASN A 244 -11.03 27.92 24.53
C ASN A 244 -9.59 27.88 25.12
N VAL A 245 -8.57 27.87 24.27
CA VAL A 245 -7.16 27.98 24.65
C VAL A 245 -6.80 29.44 24.43
N SER A 246 -7.06 30.26 25.45
CA SER A 246 -6.52 31.61 25.51
C SER A 246 -5.00 31.50 25.56
N ASP A 247 -4.33 32.24 24.68
CA ASP A 247 -2.88 32.47 24.66
C ASP A 247 -2.00 31.37 24.04
N GLY A 248 -1.74 31.52 22.73
CA GLY A 248 -0.38 31.96 22.39
C GLY A 248 0.48 31.14 21.42
N LEU A 249 0.16 29.89 21.07
CA LEU A 249 0.95 29.15 20.07
C LEU A 249 0.05 28.27 19.18
N PRO A 250 0.00 28.50 17.86
CA PRO A 250 -0.68 27.62 16.92
C PRO A 250 0.12 26.33 16.78
N TYR A 251 -0.10 25.40 17.71
CA TYR A 251 0.38 24.04 17.57
C TYR A 251 -0.58 23.25 16.69
N PHE A 252 -0.02 22.60 15.67
CA PHE A 252 -0.74 21.73 14.76
C PHE A 252 -0.33 20.26 15.01
N HIS A 253 -1.28 19.40 15.38
CA HIS A 253 -1.00 18.03 15.80
C HIS A 253 -0.61 17.10 14.61
N PRO A 254 0.28 16.09 14.80
CA PRO A 254 0.68 15.18 13.72
C PRO A 254 -0.46 14.41 13.05
N LEU A 255 -1.55 14.14 13.77
CA LEU A 255 -2.74 13.46 13.23
C LEU A 255 -3.57 14.35 12.29
N ASP A 256 -3.36 15.67 12.29
CA ASP A 256 -4.45 16.56 11.88
C ASP A 256 -4.52 16.87 10.38
N ASN A 257 -3.47 16.84 9.53
CA ASN A 257 -3.67 17.43 8.19
C ASN A 257 -2.90 16.87 6.97
N GLY A 258 -2.15 15.77 7.07
CA GLY A 258 -1.48 15.20 5.87
C GLY A 258 -0.45 16.12 5.17
N TYR A 259 -0.15 17.31 5.72
CA TYR A 259 0.80 18.29 5.17
C TYR A 259 2.27 17.94 5.44
N GLN A 260 2.55 17.07 6.42
CA GLN A 260 3.92 16.65 6.75
C GLN A 260 4.60 15.96 5.54
N MET A 261 3.89 15.06 4.87
CA MET A 261 4.42 14.32 3.72
C MET A 261 4.75 15.24 2.53
N PRO A 262 3.85 16.16 2.07
CA PRO A 262 4.19 17.18 1.08
C PRO A 262 5.37 18.06 1.47
N PHE A 263 5.47 18.48 2.74
CA PHE A 263 6.59 19.30 3.21
C PHE A 263 7.91 18.53 3.17
N GLU A 264 7.92 17.27 3.61
CA GLU A 264 9.09 16.40 3.53
C GLU A 264 9.58 16.22 2.10
N GLN A 265 8.66 16.04 1.14
CA GLN A 265 9.01 15.95 -0.28
C GLN A 265 9.72 17.21 -0.78
N LEU A 266 9.29 18.39 -0.34
CA LEU A 266 9.93 19.66 -0.69
C LEU A 266 11.25 19.88 0.06
N LEU A 267 11.35 19.43 1.32
CA LEU A 267 12.56 19.58 2.12
C LEU A 267 13.70 18.67 1.61
N PHE A 268 13.36 17.44 1.21
CA PHE A 268 14.30 16.41 0.75
C PHE A 268 14.42 16.32 -0.78
N ASP A 269 13.90 17.30 -1.51
CA ASP A 269 14.04 17.35 -2.96
C ASP A 269 15.54 17.46 -3.33
N PRO A 270 16.08 16.55 -4.18
CA PRO A 270 17.49 16.57 -4.56
C PRO A 270 17.93 17.83 -5.31
N ARG A 271 16.98 18.61 -5.83
CA ARG A 271 17.26 19.85 -6.54
C ARG A 271 17.56 21.02 -5.57
N PHE A 272 17.34 20.84 -4.27
CA PHE A 272 17.48 21.91 -3.28
C PHE A 272 18.64 21.66 -2.31
N ALA A 273 19.33 22.75 -1.95
CA ALA A 273 20.48 22.72 -1.06
C ALA A 273 20.16 22.22 0.36
N GLN A 274 18.89 22.31 0.81
CA GLN A 274 18.50 21.83 2.13
C GLN A 274 18.69 20.33 2.30
N LYS A 275 18.41 19.54 1.26
CA LYS A 275 18.63 18.09 1.30
C LYS A 275 20.09 17.78 1.60
N GLU A 276 21.01 18.35 0.83
CA GLU A 276 22.45 18.15 0.99
C GLU A 276 22.93 18.58 2.38
N LYS A 277 22.44 19.72 2.89
CA LYS A 277 22.74 20.17 4.26
C LYS A 277 22.28 19.17 5.32
N ILE A 278 21.08 18.60 5.16
CA ILE A 278 20.54 17.58 6.07
C ILE A 278 21.34 16.30 5.98
N GLU A 279 21.59 15.78 4.78
CA GLU A 279 22.35 14.54 4.57
C GLU A 279 23.77 14.66 5.12
N THR A 280 24.45 15.77 4.86
CA THR A 280 25.79 16.05 5.40
C THR A 280 25.77 16.09 6.93
N PHE A 281 24.79 16.77 7.53
CA PHE A 281 24.65 16.84 8.97
C PHE A 281 24.34 15.46 9.59
N VAL A 282 23.47 14.68 8.96
CA VAL A 282 23.12 13.32 9.40
C VAL A 282 24.32 12.39 9.31
N GLN A 283 25.02 12.37 8.17
CA GLN A 283 26.21 11.55 7.94
C GLN A 283 27.33 11.88 8.93
N GLN A 284 27.50 13.15 9.29
CA GLN A 284 28.51 13.60 10.26
C GLN A 284 28.34 12.92 11.64
N TYR A 285 27.13 12.54 12.02
CA TYR A 285 26.83 12.08 13.39
C TYR A 285 26.27 10.66 13.50
N GLN A 286 25.73 10.08 12.43
CA GLN A 286 25.21 8.71 12.49
C GLN A 286 26.32 7.65 12.62
N GLY A 287 27.56 7.92 12.18
CA GLY A 287 28.65 6.94 12.23
C GLY A 287 28.39 5.73 11.31
N GLU A 288 29.42 5.14 10.73
CA GLU A 288 29.29 4.07 9.72
C GLU A 288 28.70 2.73 10.22
N ASN A 289 28.23 2.63 11.47
CA ASN A 289 27.68 1.38 12.00
C ASN A 289 26.45 0.87 11.24
N ASP A 290 25.71 1.74 10.54
CA ASP A 290 24.57 1.32 9.70
C ASP A 290 24.97 0.89 8.28
N HIS A 291 26.19 1.19 7.83
CA HIS A 291 26.69 0.68 6.54
C HIS A 291 27.22 -0.75 6.65
N ILE A 292 27.71 -1.17 7.82
CA ILE A 292 28.21 -2.54 8.05
C ILE A 292 27.06 -3.55 8.13
N ASN A 293 25.93 -3.18 8.76
CA ASN A 293 24.77 -4.08 8.84
C ASN A 293 24.04 -4.26 7.50
N ASN A 294 24.15 -3.31 6.57
CA ASN A 294 23.56 -3.42 5.24
C ASN A 294 24.51 -4.04 4.19
N ALA A 295 25.83 -3.95 4.39
CA ALA A 295 26.83 -4.58 3.51
C ALA A 295 27.00 -6.10 3.74
N THR A 296 26.63 -6.61 4.92
CA THR A 296 26.83 -8.03 5.28
C THR A 296 25.90 -8.99 4.50
N THR A 297 24.94 -8.48 3.73
CA THR A 297 24.01 -9.32 2.97
C THR A 297 24.38 -9.50 1.49
N THR A 298 25.44 -8.85 0.98
CA THR A 298 25.67 -8.86 -0.49
C THR A 298 27.14 -8.84 -0.94
N THR A 299 28.03 -9.65 -0.36
CA THR A 299 29.36 -9.88 -1.00
C THR A 299 30.03 -11.19 -0.59
N THR A 300 29.51 -12.32 -1.08
CA THR A 300 30.39 -13.41 -1.51
C THR A 300 30.94 -13.03 -2.87
N THR A 301 32.22 -12.68 -2.98
CA THR A 301 33.28 -13.28 -3.83
C THR A 301 34.48 -12.32 -3.92
N THR A 302 35.69 -12.90 -3.89
CA THR A 302 37.02 -12.34 -4.26
C THR A 302 37.76 -11.41 -3.29
N THR A 303 38.57 -12.07 -2.46
CA THR A 303 39.94 -11.79 -2.02
C THR A 303 40.72 -10.71 -2.80
N SER A 304 40.59 -9.46 -2.39
CA SER A 304 41.63 -8.41 -2.25
C SER A 304 40.85 -7.14 -1.93
N THR A 305 40.89 -6.56 -0.74
CA THR A 305 42.06 -5.93 -0.10
C THR A 305 41.63 -5.56 1.32
N MET A 306 41.86 -6.45 2.28
CA MET A 306 41.60 -6.17 3.70
C MET A 306 42.44 -4.97 4.20
N GLU A 307 43.57 -4.70 3.54
CA GLU A 307 44.39 -3.49 3.74
C GLU A 307 43.77 -2.21 3.15
N GLN A 308 43.02 -2.25 2.05
CA GLN A 308 42.32 -1.03 1.57
C GLN A 308 41.06 -0.73 2.40
N LEU A 309 40.41 -1.75 2.95
CA LEU A 309 39.34 -1.57 3.93
C LEU A 309 39.87 -1.02 5.26
N MET A 310 41.04 -1.48 5.73
CA MET A 310 41.69 -0.87 6.90
C MET A 310 42.19 0.55 6.61
N GLN A 311 42.70 0.85 5.42
CA GLN A 311 43.16 2.20 5.07
C GLN A 311 42.00 3.19 4.88
N LEU A 312 40.84 2.76 4.35
CA LEU A 312 39.62 3.58 4.30
C LEU A 312 38.97 3.77 5.68
N GLN A 313 39.14 2.82 6.60
CA GLN A 313 38.73 2.97 8.01
C GLN A 313 39.62 3.94 8.81
N MET A 314 40.84 4.25 8.35
CA MET A 314 41.77 5.11 9.09
C MET A 314 41.70 6.61 8.70
N ASP A 315 41.10 6.96 7.56
CA ASP A 315 40.97 8.37 7.11
C ASP A 315 39.55 8.95 7.25
N ALA A 316 38.57 8.16 7.66
CA ALA A 316 37.26 8.68 8.03
C ALA A 316 37.37 9.35 9.40
N LYS A 317 37.43 10.69 9.41
CA LYS A 317 37.30 11.51 10.62
C LYS A 317 36.15 10.95 11.46
N ALA A 318 36.49 10.22 12.52
CA ALA A 318 35.59 9.96 13.63
C ALA A 318 35.28 11.34 14.22
N VAL A 319 34.28 12.02 13.64
CA VAL A 319 33.74 13.22 14.23
C VAL A 319 33.20 12.75 15.56
N ASP A 320 33.89 13.24 16.58
CA ASP A 320 33.72 12.89 17.97
C ASP A 320 32.23 12.93 18.31
N ARG A 321 31.61 11.74 18.44
CA ARG A 321 30.19 11.61 18.84
C ARG A 321 29.94 12.37 20.15
N ASP A 322 30.99 12.59 20.95
CA ASP A 322 30.97 13.35 22.18
C ASP A 322 30.78 14.86 22.00
N GLN A 323 31.01 15.39 20.80
CA GLN A 323 30.73 16.78 20.49
C GLN A 323 29.29 17.06 20.09
N LEU A 324 28.49 16.01 19.82
CA LEU A 324 27.09 16.22 19.50
C LEU A 324 26.30 16.52 20.77
N SER A 325 25.57 17.63 20.74
CA SER A 325 24.70 18.07 21.82
C SER A 325 23.34 18.47 21.28
N LEU A 326 22.32 18.47 22.14
CA LEU A 326 20.99 19.02 21.82
C LEU A 326 21.09 20.46 21.31
N THR A 327 22.03 21.25 21.83
CA THR A 327 22.32 22.61 21.36
C THR A 327 22.74 22.64 19.89
N ARG A 328 23.59 21.70 19.45
CA ARG A 328 24.00 21.62 18.03
C ARG A 328 22.84 21.21 17.12
N ILE A 329 22.02 20.25 17.54
CA ILE A 329 20.82 19.83 16.78
C ILE A 329 19.83 21.00 16.68
N SER A 330 19.54 21.68 17.79
CA SER A 330 18.66 22.86 17.82
C SER A 330 19.19 24.00 16.94
N THR A 331 20.49 24.29 17.02
CA THR A 331 21.15 25.30 16.18
C THR A 331 21.07 24.96 14.70
N PHE A 332 21.23 23.67 14.36
CA PHE A 332 21.09 23.19 12.99
C PHE A 332 19.65 23.38 12.47
N ILE A 333 18.64 22.95 13.23
CA ILE A 333 17.21 23.12 12.88
C ILE A 333 16.89 24.61 12.70
N TYR A 334 17.35 25.47 13.61
CA TYR A 334 17.17 26.91 13.52
C TYR A 334 17.77 27.49 12.22
N ARG A 335 19.03 27.17 11.91
CA ARG A 335 19.71 27.63 10.68
C ARG A 335 19.04 27.09 9.42
N LEU A 336 18.61 25.83 9.44
CA LEU A 336 17.91 25.19 8.34
C LEU A 336 16.55 25.86 8.09
N THR A 337 15.80 26.18 9.15
CA THR A 337 14.53 26.91 9.08
C THR A 337 14.70 28.26 8.41
N ASN A 338 15.68 29.06 8.87
CA ASN A 338 15.94 30.38 8.29
C ASN A 338 16.37 30.27 6.82
N SER A 339 17.34 29.39 6.52
CA SER A 339 17.80 29.18 5.14
C SER A 339 16.69 28.69 4.22
N PHE A 340 15.76 27.87 4.71
CA PHE A 340 14.63 27.39 3.92
C PHE A 340 13.63 28.51 3.60
N LEU A 341 13.29 29.35 4.59
CA LEU A 341 12.40 30.49 4.40
C LEU A 341 13.02 31.56 3.51
N ASP A 342 14.33 31.84 3.66
CA ASP A 342 15.07 32.76 2.81
C ASP A 342 15.08 32.30 1.35
N ASP A 343 15.36 31.02 1.11
CA ASP A 343 15.33 30.43 -0.24
C ASP A 343 13.93 30.45 -0.86
N CYS A 344 12.88 30.47 -0.04
CA CYS A 344 11.51 30.60 -0.50
C CYS A 344 11.04 32.06 -0.58
N ASN A 345 11.86 33.07 -0.29
CA ASN A 345 11.44 34.47 -0.14
C ASN A 345 10.23 34.61 0.82
N LEU A 346 10.21 33.83 1.90
CA LEU A 346 9.19 33.84 2.96
C LEU A 346 9.81 34.25 4.29
N ASN A 347 10.74 35.21 4.24
CA ASN A 347 11.38 35.81 5.41
C ASN A 347 10.71 37.14 5.77
N LYS A 348 11.14 37.77 6.86
CA LYS A 348 10.58 39.04 7.36
C LYS A 348 10.56 40.18 6.33
N SER A 349 11.39 40.11 5.29
CA SER A 349 11.45 41.11 4.21
C SER A 349 10.41 40.87 3.11
N SER A 350 9.70 39.74 3.15
CA SER A 350 8.68 39.37 2.17
C SER A 350 7.34 40.00 2.50
N PRO A 351 6.59 40.53 1.50
CA PRO A 351 5.24 41.04 1.72
C PRO A 351 4.23 39.94 2.11
N PHE A 352 4.57 38.68 1.91
CA PHE A 352 3.72 37.53 2.23
C PHE A 352 4.07 36.89 3.59
N TYR A 353 5.06 37.42 4.31
CA TYR A 353 5.49 36.85 5.58
C TYR A 353 4.41 36.97 6.65
N GLN A 354 4.16 35.86 7.34
CA GLN A 354 3.40 35.84 8.57
C GLN A 354 4.32 35.39 9.70
N PRO A 355 4.22 35.98 10.92
CA PRO A 355 5.05 35.58 12.06
C PRO A 355 5.06 34.07 12.31
N LEU A 356 3.89 33.43 12.15
CA LEU A 356 3.67 32.01 12.37
C LEU A 356 4.33 31.09 11.34
N PHE A 357 4.75 31.61 10.18
CA PHE A 357 5.44 30.79 9.18
C PHE A 357 6.74 30.23 9.72
N TRP A 358 7.44 31.00 10.56
CA TRP A 358 8.66 30.54 11.18
C TRP A 358 8.41 29.36 12.11
N ASP A 359 7.44 29.50 13.03
CA ASP A 359 7.09 28.46 14.00
C ASP A 359 6.60 27.17 13.30
N CYS A 360 5.73 27.32 12.29
CA CYS A 360 5.23 26.19 11.51
C CYS A 360 6.38 25.47 10.78
N THR A 361 7.25 26.23 10.10
CA THR A 361 8.37 25.65 9.35
C THR A 361 9.37 24.97 10.30
N ASN A 362 9.65 25.59 11.45
CA ASN A 362 10.54 25.04 12.46
C ASN A 362 10.02 23.70 12.99
N LEU A 363 8.73 23.64 13.32
CA LEU A 363 8.07 22.42 13.78
C LEU A 363 8.08 21.32 12.71
N MET A 364 7.78 21.64 11.46
CA MET A 364 7.80 20.65 10.37
C MET A 364 9.20 20.11 10.12
N ILE A 365 10.22 20.97 10.11
CA ILE A 365 11.63 20.55 10.02
C ILE A 365 12.00 19.69 11.22
N ALA A 366 11.62 20.08 12.45
CA ALA A 366 11.87 19.29 13.65
C ALA A 366 11.29 17.88 13.52
N ARG A 367 10.04 17.74 13.04
CA ARG A 367 9.39 16.46 12.76
C ARG A 367 10.12 15.63 11.69
N CYS A 368 10.74 16.26 10.70
CA CYS A 368 11.57 15.56 9.70
C CYS A 368 12.90 15.06 10.25
N ILE A 369 13.47 15.80 11.22
CA ILE A 369 14.86 15.64 11.66
C ILE A 369 14.94 14.76 12.91
N PHE A 370 14.21 15.07 13.99
CA PHE A 370 14.32 14.36 15.27
C PHE A 370 14.17 12.84 15.17
N PRO A 371 13.21 12.27 14.42
CA PRO A 371 13.10 10.82 14.26
C PRO A 371 14.36 10.18 13.66
N LYS A 372 15.08 10.88 12.77
CA LYS A 372 16.33 10.39 12.17
C LYS A 372 17.51 10.39 13.15
N PHE A 373 17.37 11.13 14.26
CA PHE A 373 18.37 11.22 15.32
C PHE A 373 17.96 10.46 16.58
N GLU A 374 16.91 9.64 16.56
CA GLU A 374 16.38 8.97 17.77
C GLU A 374 17.47 8.20 18.52
N ALA A 375 18.23 7.33 17.83
CA ALA A 375 19.32 6.57 18.44
C ALA A 375 20.41 7.47 19.05
N VAL A 376 20.63 8.61 18.41
CA VAL A 376 21.65 9.58 18.80
C VAL A 376 21.19 10.41 20.00
N LEU A 377 19.92 10.80 20.05
CA LEU A 377 19.31 11.48 21.20
C LEU A 377 19.33 10.56 22.42
N ARG A 378 18.99 9.27 22.24
CA ARG A 378 19.11 8.27 23.31
C ARG A 378 20.54 8.19 23.81
N TYR A 379 21.54 8.15 22.93
CA TYR A 379 22.95 8.17 23.34
C TYR A 379 23.32 9.41 24.15
N ILE A 380 22.86 10.61 23.76
CA ILE A 380 23.12 11.85 24.50
C ILE A 380 22.52 11.77 25.91
N VAL A 381 21.28 11.30 26.03
CA VAL A 381 20.60 11.12 27.33
C VAL A 381 21.31 10.06 28.15
N ASP A 382 21.67 8.93 27.53
CA ASP A 382 22.32 7.81 28.20
C ASP A 382 23.74 8.13 28.67
N LYS A 383 24.42 9.09 28.03
CA LYS A 383 25.76 9.52 28.46
C LYS A 383 25.72 10.29 29.78
N ASP A 384 24.59 10.92 30.10
CA ASP A 384 24.44 11.68 31.34
C ASP A 384 24.04 10.77 32.51
N GLU A 385 25.06 10.29 33.23
CA GLU A 385 24.89 9.47 34.43
C GLU A 385 24.00 10.13 35.50
N ALA A 386 23.98 11.47 35.58
CA ALA A 386 23.11 12.17 36.52
C ALA A 386 21.63 12.01 36.13
N SER A 387 21.30 12.15 34.84
CA SER A 387 19.94 11.95 34.33
C SER A 387 19.48 10.49 34.51
N LYS A 388 20.32 9.51 34.18
CA LYS A 388 20.01 8.07 34.40
C LYS A 388 19.70 7.74 35.86
N LYS A 389 20.49 8.29 36.78
CA LYS A 389 20.30 8.10 38.21
C LYS A 389 18.99 8.72 38.68
N LEU A 390 18.64 9.91 38.18
CA LEU A 390 17.37 10.57 38.45
C LEU A 390 16.18 9.77 37.91
N ASP A 391 16.25 9.27 36.67
CA ASP A 391 15.19 8.45 36.08
C ASP A 391 14.95 7.17 36.89
N THR A 392 16.03 6.50 37.32
CA THR A 392 15.94 5.32 38.18
C THR A 392 15.32 5.66 39.54
N GLN A 393 15.70 6.80 40.12
CA GLN A 393 15.15 7.27 41.39
C GLN A 393 13.66 7.60 41.26
N TYR A 394 13.24 8.29 40.19
CA TYR A 394 11.83 8.60 39.95
C TYR A 394 11.01 7.35 39.65
N ALA A 395 11.55 6.38 38.91
CA ALA A 395 10.89 5.10 38.69
C ALA A 395 10.65 4.33 39.99
N GLN A 396 11.65 4.31 40.89
CA GLN A 396 11.50 3.74 42.22
C GLN A 396 10.47 4.52 43.03
N GLN A 397 10.53 5.85 43.08
CA GLN A 397 9.54 6.67 43.81
C GLN A 397 8.12 6.42 43.30
N LEU A 398 7.92 6.34 41.98
CA LEU A 398 6.62 6.01 41.37
C LEU A 398 6.10 4.65 41.83
N GLN A 399 6.95 3.64 41.95
CA GLN A 399 6.56 2.32 42.45
C GLN A 399 6.05 2.39 43.91
N TRP A 400 6.66 3.21 44.75
CA TRP A 400 6.20 3.41 46.13
C TRP A 400 4.89 4.21 46.18
N MET A 401 4.75 5.20 45.29
CA MET A 401 3.53 6.02 45.19
C MET A 401 2.31 5.23 44.70
N GLN A 402 2.48 4.06 44.08
CA GLN A 402 1.36 3.18 43.70
C GLN A 402 0.51 2.72 44.89
N ALA A 403 1.05 2.76 46.12
CA ALA A 403 0.31 2.43 47.34
C ALA A 403 -0.51 3.60 47.91
N LEU A 404 -0.33 4.82 47.37
CA LEU A 404 -1.06 6.00 47.83
C LEU A 404 -2.45 6.02 47.20
N ASP A 405 -3.46 6.27 48.02
CA ASP A 405 -4.79 6.59 47.54
C ASP A 405 -4.91 8.10 47.22
N GLN A 406 -6.01 8.48 46.56
CA GLN A 406 -6.26 9.88 46.17
C GLN A 406 -6.29 10.83 47.40
N ARG A 407 -6.67 10.32 48.58
CA ARG A 407 -6.68 11.08 49.83
C ARG A 407 -5.28 11.35 50.35
N ALA A 408 -4.40 10.37 50.29
CA ALA A 408 -3.01 10.49 50.74
C ALA A 408 -2.20 11.51 49.91
N ILE A 409 -2.59 11.74 48.65
CA ILE A 409 -2.01 12.78 47.80
C ILE A 409 -2.76 14.12 47.85
N GLY A 410 -3.79 14.24 48.70
CA GLY A 410 -4.50 15.49 48.97
C GLY A 410 -5.54 15.89 47.91
N ILE A 411 -6.02 14.95 47.09
CA ILE A 411 -7.16 15.23 46.19
C ILE A 411 -8.41 15.38 47.06
N GLU A 412 -9.07 16.53 46.98
CA GLU A 412 -10.27 16.81 47.77
C GLU A 412 -11.43 15.88 47.36
N TYR A 413 -12.34 15.61 48.29
CA TYR A 413 -13.42 14.63 48.08
C TYR A 413 -14.28 14.92 46.85
N GLU A 414 -14.47 16.19 46.50
CA GLU A 414 -15.24 16.60 45.31
C GLU A 414 -14.53 16.32 43.97
N PHE A 415 -13.20 16.16 43.99
CA PHE A 415 -12.39 15.76 42.84
C PHE A 415 -11.96 14.29 42.91
N GLN A 416 -12.33 13.57 43.98
CA GLN A 416 -12.02 12.15 44.11
C GLN A 416 -12.87 11.34 43.13
N PHE A 417 -12.21 10.45 42.39
CA PHE A 417 -12.91 9.42 41.65
C PHE A 417 -13.39 8.33 42.60
N ASP A 418 -14.71 8.19 42.75
CA ASP A 418 -15.32 7.06 43.44
C ASP A 418 -15.77 5.99 42.43
N ALA A 419 -14.98 4.91 42.35
CA ALA A 419 -15.27 3.78 41.48
C ALA A 419 -16.63 3.14 41.76
N ALA A 420 -17.15 3.24 43.00
CA ALA A 420 -18.46 2.72 43.36
C ALA A 420 -19.59 3.62 42.85
N VAL A 421 -19.42 4.95 42.87
CA VAL A 421 -20.39 5.91 42.32
C VAL A 421 -20.41 5.84 40.79
N ALA A 422 -19.26 5.66 40.14
CA ALA A 422 -19.17 5.46 38.69
C ALA A 422 -19.85 4.15 38.24
N ALA A 423 -19.65 3.05 38.98
CA ALA A 423 -20.31 1.78 38.72
C ALA A 423 -21.83 1.84 38.98
N ALA A 424 -22.27 2.53 40.04
CA ALA A 424 -23.69 2.71 40.36
C ALA A 424 -24.41 3.59 39.32
N SER A 425 -23.76 4.66 38.86
CA SER A 425 -24.29 5.53 37.80
C SER A 425 -24.40 4.78 36.45
N ALA A 426 -23.42 3.93 36.13
CA ALA A 426 -23.47 3.08 34.93
C ALA A 426 -24.61 2.04 35.00
N ALA A 427 -24.86 1.46 36.18
CA ALA A 427 -25.98 0.55 36.39
C ALA A 427 -27.35 1.25 36.25
N MET A 428 -27.48 2.50 36.72
CA MET A 428 -28.71 3.28 36.56
C MET A 428 -29.01 3.68 35.11
N VAL A 429 -27.99 3.97 34.29
CA VAL A 429 -28.18 4.31 32.87
C VAL A 429 -28.62 3.08 32.07
N MET A 430 -28.04 1.90 32.36
CA MET A 430 -28.48 0.65 31.72
C MET A 430 -29.92 0.24 32.12
N GLU A 431 -30.35 0.53 33.36
CA GLU A 431 -31.75 0.31 33.77
C GLU A 431 -32.75 1.30 33.14
N GLN A 432 -32.31 2.47 32.68
CA GLN A 432 -33.19 3.43 31.99
C GLN A 432 -33.39 3.10 30.50
N ASP A 433 -32.39 2.51 29.83
CA ASP A 433 -32.53 2.07 28.45
C ASP A 433 -33.41 0.82 28.30
N ASP A 434 -33.43 -0.07 29.30
CA ASP A 434 -34.35 -1.22 29.32
C ASP A 434 -35.82 -0.83 29.61
N LYS A 435 -36.07 0.35 30.18
CA LYS A 435 -37.43 0.84 30.49
C LYS A 435 -38.04 1.75 29.41
N ASN A 436 -37.23 2.26 28.48
CA ASN A 436 -37.70 3.05 27.33
C ASN A 436 -37.61 2.29 25.99
N GLY A 437 -37.37 0.97 26.02
CA GLY A 437 -37.32 0.05 24.88
C GLY A 437 -38.65 -0.23 24.18
N GLY A 438 -39.48 0.79 23.97
CA GLY A 438 -40.75 0.66 23.25
C GLY A 438 -41.18 1.96 22.61
N GLU A 439 -40.49 2.42 21.55
CA GLU A 439 -41.09 3.02 20.33
C GLU A 439 -40.13 3.85 19.45
N ILE A 440 -38.87 4.09 19.83
CA ILE A 440 -37.97 4.96 19.02
C ILE A 440 -36.77 4.20 18.43
N ALA A 441 -37.00 2.99 17.89
CA ALA A 441 -35.94 2.14 17.31
C ALA A 441 -36.12 1.86 15.81
N LEU A 442 -36.75 2.76 15.04
CA LEU A 442 -36.98 2.55 13.60
C LEU A 442 -36.59 3.70 12.66
N GLN A 443 -35.88 4.74 13.12
CA GLN A 443 -35.40 5.82 12.24
C GLN A 443 -33.87 6.08 12.23
N ARG A 444 -33.05 5.34 12.98
CA ARG A 444 -31.59 5.52 12.97
C ARG A 444 -30.79 4.39 12.32
N LYS A 445 -31.33 3.74 11.27
CA LYS A 445 -30.63 2.66 10.54
C LYS A 445 -29.94 3.06 9.23
N HIS A 446 -29.79 4.35 8.95
CA HIS A 446 -29.10 4.79 7.72
C HIS A 446 -28.27 6.08 7.88
N SER A 447 -27.31 6.12 8.80
CA SER A 447 -26.06 6.88 8.61
C SER A 447 -25.08 6.66 9.77
N SER A 448 -24.19 5.67 9.66
CA SER A 448 -22.84 5.65 10.24
C SER A 448 -22.35 4.21 10.33
N LEU A 449 -22.00 3.65 9.18
CA LEU A 449 -21.07 2.54 9.12
C LEU A 449 -19.69 3.18 8.89
N ILE A 450 -18.74 2.80 9.74
CA ILE A 450 -17.29 3.01 9.67
C ILE A 450 -16.76 4.12 10.60
N PHE A 451 -16.32 3.65 11.78
CA PHE A 451 -15.44 4.20 12.84
C PHE A 451 -16.09 4.39 14.24
N HIS A 452 -15.67 3.47 15.13
CA HIS A 452 -15.76 3.35 16.60
C HIS A 452 -16.97 3.97 17.32
N GLY A 453 -18.03 3.16 17.49
CA GLY A 453 -19.16 3.45 18.37
C GLY A 453 -19.10 2.80 19.77
N ASP A 454 -18.22 1.82 20.00
CA ASP A 454 -18.20 1.05 21.26
C ASP A 454 -17.07 1.46 22.23
N GLU A 455 -16.18 2.39 21.86
CA GLU A 455 -15.12 2.89 22.76
C GLU A 455 -15.50 4.15 23.53
N ILE A 456 -16.50 4.90 23.05
CA ILE A 456 -16.87 6.22 23.62
C ILE A 456 -17.59 6.07 24.97
N GLU A 457 -18.29 4.97 25.23
CA GLU A 457 -19.01 4.78 26.51
C GLU A 457 -18.12 4.23 27.64
N ASN A 458 -16.94 3.68 27.33
CA ASN A 458 -15.97 3.28 28.35
C ASN A 458 -14.92 4.36 28.65
N GLU A 459 -14.65 5.30 27.73
CA GLU A 459 -13.70 6.39 27.96
C GLU A 459 -14.17 7.46 28.96
N GLN A 460 -15.49 7.56 29.21
CA GLN A 460 -16.04 8.45 30.25
C GLN A 460 -15.89 7.90 31.68
N ARG A 461 -15.43 6.65 31.86
CA ARG A 461 -15.64 5.90 33.11
C ARG A 461 -14.52 5.97 34.14
N ILE A 462 -13.40 6.64 33.85
CA ILE A 462 -12.33 6.81 34.83
C ILE A 462 -11.77 8.23 34.70
N ALA A 463 -12.15 9.11 35.63
CA ALA A 463 -11.51 10.43 35.76
C ALA A 463 -9.99 10.21 35.81
N TYR A 464 -9.25 10.98 35.02
CA TYR A 464 -7.79 10.87 34.84
C TYR A 464 -7.24 9.67 34.05
N HIS A 465 -8.02 8.69 33.60
CA HIS A 465 -7.47 7.58 32.79
C HIS A 465 -6.92 8.06 31.43
N LYS A 466 -7.68 8.89 30.74
CA LYS A 466 -7.28 9.47 29.45
C LYS A 466 -5.97 10.28 29.52
N PRO A 467 -5.77 11.21 30.47
CA PRO A 467 -4.48 11.89 30.60
C PRO A 467 -3.35 10.94 31.04
N ILE A 468 -3.60 9.91 31.86
CA ILE A 468 -2.58 8.89 32.20
C ILE A 468 -2.14 8.10 30.97
N GLU A 469 -3.09 7.55 30.19
CA GLU A 469 -2.77 6.80 28.96
C GLU A 469 -2.09 7.69 27.92
N ARG A 470 -2.43 8.98 27.88
CA ARG A 470 -1.73 9.94 27.05
C ARG A 470 -0.28 10.11 27.52
N LEU A 471 -0.04 10.39 28.81
CA LEU A 471 1.31 10.55 29.36
C LEU A 471 2.19 9.30 29.19
N LYS A 472 1.61 8.09 29.21
CA LYS A 472 2.36 6.85 28.90
C LYS A 472 2.95 6.84 27.48
N LYS A 473 2.37 7.56 26.53
CA LYS A 473 2.88 7.66 25.15
C LYS A 473 4.06 8.62 25.03
N LEU A 474 4.39 9.41 26.06
CA LEU A 474 5.47 10.41 26.02
C LEU A 474 6.82 9.79 25.62
N THR A 475 7.11 8.57 26.07
CA THR A 475 8.36 7.86 25.76
C THR A 475 8.48 7.41 24.31
N GLN A 476 7.38 7.46 23.54
CA GLN A 476 7.33 7.06 22.13
C GLN A 476 7.47 8.26 21.18
N ILE A 477 7.49 9.49 21.71
CA ILE A 477 7.55 10.71 20.92
C ILE A 477 8.99 11.18 20.80
N ALA A 478 9.53 11.16 19.59
CA ALA A 478 10.89 11.63 19.30
C ALA A 478 11.00 13.17 19.19
N VAL A 479 9.89 13.87 18.94
CA VAL A 479 9.87 15.32 18.66
C VAL A 479 9.54 16.11 19.93
N PRO A 480 10.45 16.93 20.48
CA PRO A 480 10.24 17.60 21.77
C PRO A 480 8.98 18.47 21.85
N GLN A 481 8.67 19.20 20.78
CA GLN A 481 7.46 20.03 20.71
C GLN A 481 6.18 19.19 20.82
N ASP A 482 6.16 18.00 20.22
CA ASP A 482 5.02 17.08 20.29
C ASP A 482 4.88 16.49 21.70
N SER A 483 6.01 16.24 22.37
CA SER A 483 6.03 15.81 23.77
C SER A 483 5.46 16.88 24.71
N ILE A 484 5.80 18.15 24.50
CA ILE A 484 5.27 19.28 25.30
C ILE A 484 3.76 19.39 25.12
N VAL A 485 3.27 19.32 23.87
CA VAL A 485 1.82 19.43 23.65
C VAL A 485 1.06 18.25 24.23
N LEU A 486 1.62 17.04 24.16
CA LEU A 486 1.01 15.90 24.82
C LEU A 486 0.84 16.14 26.33
N VAL A 487 1.81 16.79 26.98
CA VAL A 487 1.71 17.19 28.40
C VAL A 487 0.65 18.27 28.60
N ILE A 488 0.63 19.33 27.78
CA ILE A 488 -0.38 20.40 27.85
C ILE A 488 -1.80 19.84 27.69
N ASP A 489 -2.02 18.97 26.70
CA ASP A 489 -3.30 18.32 26.47
C ASP A 489 -3.71 17.43 27.65
N SER A 490 -2.74 16.79 28.30
CA SER A 490 -2.99 15.99 29.51
C SER A 490 -3.41 16.90 30.68
N ILE A 491 -2.78 18.05 30.85
CA ILE A 491 -3.16 19.06 31.85
C ILE A 491 -4.57 19.59 31.58
N HIS A 492 -4.90 19.91 30.32
CA HIS A 492 -6.24 20.35 29.95
C HIS A 492 -7.30 19.29 30.20
N ASP A 493 -7.01 18.02 29.96
CA ASP A 493 -7.96 16.95 30.27
C ASP A 493 -8.11 16.73 31.78
N ILE A 494 -7.06 16.98 32.58
CA ILE A 494 -7.15 17.01 34.05
C ILE A 494 -8.02 18.19 34.51
N GLN A 495 -7.87 19.38 33.94
CA GLN A 495 -8.66 20.57 34.28
C GLN A 495 -10.16 20.46 33.93
N LYS A 496 -10.53 19.56 33.02
CA LYS A 496 -11.92 19.29 32.64
C LYS A 496 -12.61 18.27 33.57
N CYS A 497 -11.81 17.45 34.25
CA CYS A 497 -12.30 16.56 35.31
C CYS A 497 -12.61 17.42 36.53
#